data_AF-A0A5A8F1I9-F1
#
_entry.id   AF-A0A5A8F1I9-F1
#
_cell.length_a   1.000
_cell.length_b   1.000
_cell.length_c   1.000
_cell.angle_alpha   90.00
_cell.angle_beta   90.00
_cell.angle_gamma   90.00
#
_symmetry.space_group_name_H-M   'P 1'
#
loop_
_entity.id
_entity.type
_entity.pdbx_description
1 polymer ?
#
loop_
_entity_poly.entity_id
_entity_poly.type
_entity_poly.pdbx_seq_one_letter_code
_entity_poly.pdbx_strand_id
1 'polypeptide(L)' 'MIVHKTKYGETFDILAKRYYGDEKLMHYILEANPELRDKIFFDGNFDVFIPDLPEDVKIEEVTAPWKR' A
#
# COMPACT_ATOMS: atom_id res chain seq x y z
N MET A 1 0.50 -12.99 -0.11
CA MET A 1 0.83 -12.11 -1.24
C MET A 1 -0.45 -11.76 -1.96
N ILE A 2 -0.72 -10.47 -2.19
CA ILE A 2 -1.94 -10.00 -2.85
C ILE A 2 -1.53 -9.12 -4.05
N VAL A 3 -2.22 -9.26 -5.17
CA VAL A 3 -2.06 -8.38 -6.33
C VAL A 3 -3.21 -7.39 -6.33
N HIS A 4 -2.90 -6.10 -6.22
CA HIS A 4 -3.90 -5.03 -6.27
C HIS A 4 -3.78 -4.25 -7.58
N LYS A 5 -4.91 -4.06 -8.25
CA LYS A 5 -4.98 -3.23 -9.44
C LYS A 5 -5.24 -1.78 -9.04
N THR A 6 -4.22 -0.95 -9.19
CA THR A 6 -4.24 0.48 -8.86
C THR A 6 -5.27 1.24 -9.69
N LYS A 7 -5.84 2.29 -9.11
CA LYS A 7 -6.69 3.25 -9.81
C LYS A 7 -5.96 4.57 -10.06
N TYR A 8 -6.50 5.38 -10.97
CA TYR A 8 -5.95 6.69 -11.28
C TYR A 8 -5.86 7.56 -10.02
N GLY A 9 -4.67 8.06 -9.72
CA GLY A 9 -4.40 8.89 -8.54
C GLY A 9 -4.22 8.09 -7.24
N GLU A 10 -4.17 6.75 -7.29
CA GLU A 10 -3.64 5.98 -6.16
C GLU A 10 -2.12 6.13 -6.08
N THR A 11 -1.60 5.92 -4.88
CA THR A 11 -0.19 6.02 -4.52
C THR A 11 0.18 4.91 -3.54
N PHE A 12 1.47 4.67 -3.35
CA PHE A 12 1.97 3.64 -2.45
C PHE A 12 1.56 3.87 -0.98
N ASP A 13 1.47 5.13 -0.52
CA ASP A 13 1.02 5.47 0.83
C ASP A 13 -0.44 5.06 1.07
N ILE A 14 -1.33 5.27 0.08
CA ILE A 14 -2.74 4.87 0.13
C ILE A 14 -2.85 3.34 0.21
N LEU A 15 -2.05 2.62 -0.59
CA LEU A 15 -2.02 1.16 -0.60
C LEU A 15 -1.53 0.62 0.75
N ALA A 16 -0.43 1.15 1.25
CA ALA A 16 0.13 0.76 2.54
C ALA A 16 -0.88 1.01 3.67
N LYS A 17 -1.53 2.17 3.70
CA LYS A 17 -2.57 2.46 4.68
C LYS A 17 -3.79 1.54 4.57
N ARG A 18 -4.19 1.19 3.34
CA ARG A 18 -5.35 0.32 3.09
C ARG A 18 -5.09 -1.14 3.48
N TYR A 19 -3.92 -1.66 3.15
CA TYR A 19 -3.57 -3.07 3.34
C TYR A 19 -2.89 -3.33 4.68
N TYR A 20 -2.09 -2.38 5.14
CA TYR A 20 -1.28 -2.48 6.34
C TYR A 20 -1.68 -1.52 7.45
N GLY A 21 -2.73 -0.71 7.29
CA GLY A 21 -3.16 0.28 8.28
C GLY A 21 -2.25 1.50 8.45
N ASP A 22 -0.98 1.40 8.04
CA ASP A 22 0.03 2.46 8.17
C ASP A 22 0.67 2.79 6.80
N GLU A 23 0.55 4.06 6.40
CA GLU A 23 1.15 4.62 5.19
C GLU A 23 2.68 4.57 5.17
N LYS A 24 3.34 4.52 6.34
CA LYS A 24 4.80 4.39 6.46
C LYS A 24 5.32 3.04 6.00
N LEU A 25 4.46 2.02 5.94
CA LEU A 25 4.79 0.67 5.50
C LEU A 25 4.85 0.54 3.97
N MET A 26 4.71 1.66 3.23
CA MET A 26 4.84 1.70 1.77
C MET A 26 6.20 1.25 1.24
N HIS A 27 7.26 1.32 2.06
CA HIS A 27 8.60 0.86 1.68
C HIS A 27 8.62 -0.63 1.32
N TYR A 28 7.87 -1.47 2.03
CA TYR A 28 7.73 -2.90 1.69
C TYR A 28 7.09 -3.10 0.31
N ILE A 29 6.10 -2.28 -0.05
CA ILE A 29 5.45 -2.34 -1.37
C ILE A 29 6.43 -1.86 -2.44
N LEU A 30 7.19 -0.80 -2.18
CA LEU A 30 8.21 -0.26 -3.10
C LEU A 30 9.34 -1.26 -3.36
N GLU A 31 9.80 -1.98 -2.33
CA GLU A 31 10.82 -3.02 -2.47
C GLU A 31 10.31 -4.22 -3.27
N ALA A 32 9.04 -4.58 -3.12
CA ALA A 32 8.39 -5.62 -3.92
C ALA A 32 8.11 -5.19 -5.37
N ASN A 33 8.01 -3.89 -5.65
CA ASN A 33 7.69 -3.33 -6.98
C ASN A 33 8.74 -2.31 -7.43
N PRO A 34 9.99 -2.73 -7.70
CA PRO A 34 11.05 -1.81 -8.15
C PRO A 34 10.71 -1.15 -9.49
N GLU A 35 9.91 -1.81 -10.34
CA GLU A 35 9.46 -1.28 -11.63
C GLU A 35 8.50 -0.07 -11.51
N LEU A 36 7.78 0.01 -10.39
CA LEU A 36 6.82 1.07 -10.10
C LEU A 36 7.41 2.14 -9.17
N ARG A 37 8.61 1.93 -8.63
CA ARG A 37 9.29 2.84 -7.67
C ARG A 37 9.54 4.24 -8.23
N ASP A 38 9.73 4.37 -9.54
CA ASP A 38 9.94 5.65 -10.21
C ASP A 38 8.63 6.45 -10.35
N LYS A 39 7.48 5.78 -10.20
CA LYS A 39 6.17 6.40 -10.30
C LYS A 39 5.71 6.94 -8.96
N ILE A 40 5.49 8.25 -8.89
CA ILE A 40 4.89 8.91 -7.73
C ILE A 40 3.36 8.73 -7.73
N PHE A 41 2.75 8.74 -8.92
CA PHE A 41 1.31 8.57 -9.11
C PHE A 41 1.04 7.42 -10.08
N PHE A 42 0.06 6.58 -9.75
CA PHE A 42 -0.42 5.59 -10.69
C PHE A 42 -1.43 6.22 -11.65
N ASP A 43 -1.18 6.09 -12.96
CA ASP A 43 -2.18 6.41 -14.00
C ASP A 43 -3.38 5.42 -13.98
N GLY A 44 -3.37 4.46 -13.06
CA GLY A 44 -4.34 3.40 -12.92
C GLY A 44 -4.01 2.20 -13.80
N ASN A 45 -4.65 1.08 -13.47
CA ASN A 45 -4.55 -0.21 -14.15
C ASN A 45 -3.21 -0.95 -13.99
N PHE A 46 -2.29 -0.47 -13.15
CA PHE A 46 -1.06 -1.19 -12.79
C PHE A 46 -1.34 -2.23 -11.71
N ASP A 47 -0.77 -3.41 -11.89
CA ASP A 47 -0.81 -4.48 -10.91
C ASP A 47 0.34 -4.27 -9.91
N VAL A 48 0.00 -3.90 -8.68
CA VAL A 48 0.93 -3.71 -7.57
C VAL A 48 0.97 -4.96 -6.72
N PHE A 49 2.17 -5.49 -6.50
CA PHE A 49 2.40 -6.61 -5.60
C PHE A 49 2.46 -6.12 -4.15
N ILE A 50 1.55 -6.62 -3.33
CA ILE A 50 1.51 -6.30 -1.90
C ILE A 50 2.06 -7.53 -1.14
N PRO A 51 3.31 -7.46 -0.65
CA PRO A 51 3.87 -8.52 0.18
C PRO A 51 3.16 -8.63 1.53
N ASP A 52 3.22 -9.79 2.18
CA ASP A 52 2.77 -9.89 3.56
C ASP A 52 3.82 -9.27 4.47
N LEU A 53 3.37 -8.49 5.47
CA LEU A 53 4.27 -7.95 6.46
C LEU A 53 4.72 -9.03 7.46
N PRO A 54 5.94 -8.94 7.99
CA PRO A 54 6.35 -9.81 9.07
C PRO A 54 5.47 -9.58 10.30
N GLU A 55 5.15 -10.64 11.03
CA GLU A 55 4.24 -10.63 12.21
C GLU A 55 4.65 -9.64 13.32
N ASP A 56 5.91 -9.18 13.32
CA ASP A 56 6.43 -8.20 14.28
C ASP A 56 5.96 -6.76 14.01
N VAL A 57 5.44 -6.48 12.81
CA VAL A 57 4.94 -5.16 12.44
C VAL A 57 3.57 -4.93 13.08
N LYS A 58 3.54 -4.14 14.15
CA LYS A 58 2.30 -3.68 14.76
C LYS A 58 1.60 -2.69 13.83
N ILE A 59 0.60 -3.19 13.13
CA ILE A 59 -0.35 -2.38 12.38
C ILE A 59 -1.19 -1.61 13.40
N GLU A 60 -0.94 -0.31 13.53
CA GLU A 60 -1.86 0.56 14.26
C GLU A 60 -3.10 0.73 13.38
N GLU A 61 -4.16 -0.03 13.66
CA GLU A 61 -5.45 0.15 12.99
C GLU A 61 -5.99 1.55 13.31
N VAL A 62 -5.69 2.52 12.44
CA VAL A 62 -6.31 3.85 12.48
C VAL A 62 -7.76 3.70 12.01
N THR A 63 -8.62 3.21 12.89
CA THR A 63 -10.06 3.26 12.69
C THR A 63 -10.50 4.71 12.80
N ALA A 64 -10.84 5.32 11.67
CA ALA A 64 -11.32 6.68 11.65
C ALA A 64 -12.64 6.77 12.45
N PRO A 65 -12.77 7.75 13.38
CA PRO A 65 -13.78 7.72 14.45
C PRO A 65 -15.25 7.90 14.01
N TRP A 66 -15.53 8.25 12.76
CA TRP A 66 -16.87 8.53 12.20
C TRP A 66 -17.58 7.29 11.62
N LYS A 67 -17.01 6.10 11.77
CA LYS A 67 -17.63 4.83 11.33
C LYS A 67 -18.22 4.05 12.52
N ARG A 68 -18.84 4.75 13.48
CA ARG A 68 -19.71 4.17 14.52
C ARG A 68 -21.17 4.47 14.25
#